data_AF-A0A315F1S0-F1
#
_entry.id   AF-A0A315F1S0-F1
#
_cell.length_a   1.000
_cell.length_b   1.000
_cell.length_c   1.000
_cell.angle_alpha   90.00
_cell.angle_beta   90.00
_cell.angle_gamma   90.00
#
_symmetry.space_group_name_H-M   'P 1'
#
loop_
_entity.id
_entity.type
_entity.pdbx_description
1 polymer ?
#
loop_
_entity_poly.entity_id
_entity_poly.type
_entity_poly.pdbx_seq_one_letter_code
_entity_poly.pdbx_strand_id
1 'polypeptide(L)'
;MKNTTCLQYCINGMYDKLFNFVKTQDGRKLIPVFKKLGATTEDRIKELLIGYNSYFMVQAGMQLKGMPKHPLSVIEFMGSEDFSALHDELTKTVQDNYPILMSYLNRKQKRKLEVLFV
;
A
#
# COMPACT_ATOMS: atom_id res chain seq x y z
N MET A 1 21.51 10.48 -0.51
CA MET A 1 20.35 9.59 -0.32
C MET A 1 20.46 8.47 -1.34
N LYS A 2 20.31 7.19 -0.97
CA LYS A 2 20.20 6.13 -1.99
C LYS A 2 18.88 6.38 -2.74
N ASN A 3 18.95 6.52 -4.07
CA ASN A 3 17.76 6.60 -4.91
C ASN A 3 16.94 5.32 -4.69
N THR A 4 15.86 5.44 -3.92
CA THR A 4 14.99 4.31 -3.61
C THR A 4 13.99 4.20 -4.74
N THR A 5 14.05 3.11 -5.50
CA THR A 5 13.06 2.83 -6.54
C THR A 5 11.70 2.51 -5.91
N CYS A 6 10.61 2.62 -6.68
CA CYS A 6 9.28 2.24 -6.20
C CYS A 6 9.24 0.78 -5.74
N LEU A 7 9.93 -0.14 -6.44
CA LEU A 7 10.07 -1.53 -6.01
C LEU A 7 10.77 -1.66 -4.65
N GLN A 8 11.88 -0.94 -4.44
CA GLN A 8 12.59 -0.97 -3.17
C GLN A 8 11.73 -0.38 -2.04
N TYR A 9 10.93 0.65 -2.34
CA TYR A 9 9.95 1.20 -1.40
C TYR A 9 8.91 0.13 -0.99
N CYS A 10 8.32 -0.57 -1.95
CA CYS A 10 7.39 -1.67 -1.69
C CYS A 10 8.02 -2.79 -0.87
N ILE A 11 9.25 -3.22 -1.22
CA ILE A 11 10.01 -4.24 -0.47
C ILE A 11 10.23 -3.80 0.98
N ASN A 12 10.61 -2.54 1.20
CA ASN A 12 10.81 -1.99 2.54
C ASN A 12 9.52 -1.93 3.37
N GLY A 13 8.36 -1.98 2.72
CA GLY A 13 7.03 -2.03 3.32
C GLY A 13 6.56 -3.43 3.70
N MET A 14 7.25 -4.49 3.29
CA MET A 14 6.88 -5.88 3.58
C MET A 14 7.18 -6.27 5.05
N TYR A 15 7.04 -7.56 5.37
CA TYR A 15 7.25 -8.13 6.71
C TYR A 15 6.36 -7.47 7.77
N ASP A 16 6.94 -7.13 8.92
CA ASP A 16 6.20 -6.67 10.09
C ASP A 16 5.49 -5.35 9.86
N LYS A 17 5.98 -4.47 8.96
CA LYS A 17 5.31 -3.20 8.70
C LYS A 17 3.91 -3.39 8.09
N LEU A 18 3.80 -4.28 7.09
CA LEU A 18 2.51 -4.68 6.53
C LEU A 18 1.57 -5.25 7.62
N PHE A 19 2.07 -6.19 8.44
CA PHE A 19 1.25 -6.81 9.48
C PHE A 19 0.93 -5.88 10.65
N ASN A 20 1.74 -4.87 10.90
CA ASN A 20 1.47 -3.83 11.89
C ASN A 20 0.41 -2.88 11.35
N PHE A 21 0.49 -2.50 10.07
CA PHE A 21 -0.51 -1.67 9.42
C PHE A 21 -1.91 -2.30 9.48
N VAL A 22 -2.06 -3.57 9.08
CA VAL A 22 -3.39 -4.25 9.11
C VAL A 22 -3.97 -4.39 10.52
N LYS A 23 -3.16 -4.21 11.57
CA LYS A 23 -3.63 -4.19 12.97
C LYS A 23 -4.06 -2.81 13.44
N THR A 24 -3.67 -1.74 12.76
CA THR A 24 -4.11 -0.37 13.07
C THR A 24 -5.60 -0.20 12.81
N GLN A 25 -6.20 0.85 13.38
CA GLN A 25 -7.60 1.18 13.14
C GLN A 25 -7.88 1.43 11.65
N ASP A 26 -7.00 2.16 10.96
CA ASP A 26 -7.16 2.49 9.54
C ASP A 26 -7.00 1.24 8.67
N GLY A 27 -5.94 0.44 8.91
CA GLY A 27 -5.74 -0.82 8.19
C GLY A 27 -6.93 -1.77 8.33
N ARG A 28 -7.49 -1.92 9.54
CA ARG A 28 -8.69 -2.75 9.76
C ARG A 28 -9.92 -2.24 9.01
N LYS A 29 -10.07 -0.93 8.83
CA LYS A 29 -11.17 -0.34 8.05
C LYS A 29 -11.01 -0.57 6.55
N LEU A 30 -9.77 -0.67 6.06
CA LEU A 30 -9.48 -0.89 4.64
C LEU A 30 -9.66 -2.35 4.20
N ILE A 31 -9.42 -3.34 5.07
CA ILE A 31 -9.57 -4.77 4.71
C ILE A 31 -10.98 -5.09 4.13
N PRO A 32 -12.11 -4.66 4.74
CA PRO A 32 -13.43 -4.88 4.16
C PRO A 32 -13.64 -4.20 2.80
N VAL A 33 -12.97 -3.08 2.53
CA VAL A 33 -13.03 -2.40 1.23
C VAL A 33 -12.33 -3.24 0.17
N PHE A 34 -11.10 -3.68 0.45
CA PHE A 34 -10.34 -4.53 -0.48
C PHE A 34 -11.00 -5.88 -0.72
N LYS A 35 -11.66 -6.47 0.30
CA LYS A 35 -12.49 -7.68 0.13
C LYS A 35 -13.56 -7.53 -0.96
N LYS A 36 -14.13 -6.33 -1.14
CA LYS A 36 -15.17 -6.06 -2.14
C LYS A 36 -14.62 -5.75 -3.53
N LEU A 37 -13.39 -5.23 -3.61
CA LEU A 37 -12.77 -4.79 -4.87
C LEU A 37 -12.08 -5.93 -5.61
N GLY A 38 -11.44 -6.86 -4.91
CA GLY A 38 -10.70 -7.97 -5.54
C GLY A 38 -11.56 -9.21 -5.82
N ALA A 39 -11.48 -9.73 -7.05
CA ALA A 39 -12.16 -10.96 -7.47
C ALA A 39 -11.51 -12.20 -6.83
N THR A 40 -10.19 -12.23 -6.75
CA THR A 40 -9.42 -13.33 -6.15
C THR A 40 -8.73 -12.91 -4.86
N THR A 41 -8.30 -13.88 -4.04
CA THR A 41 -7.46 -13.62 -2.87
C THR A 41 -6.17 -12.89 -3.26
N GLU A 42 -5.58 -13.24 -4.43
CA GLU A 42 -4.40 -12.56 -4.95
C GLU A 42 -4.69 -11.09 -5.27
N ASP A 43 -5.80 -10.79 -5.95
CA ASP A 43 -6.17 -9.40 -6.26
C ASP A 43 -6.37 -8.59 -4.98
N ARG A 44 -7.05 -9.17 -3.98
CA ARG A 44 -7.26 -8.51 -2.68
C ARG A 44 -5.96 -8.23 -1.94
N ILE A 45 -4.98 -9.12 -2.05
CA ILE A 45 -3.64 -8.89 -1.47
C ILE A 45 -2.92 -7.79 -2.25
N LYS A 46 -2.99 -7.77 -3.59
CA LYS A 46 -2.42 -6.68 -4.40
C LYS A 46 -3.05 -5.33 -4.02
N GLU A 47 -4.37 -5.26 -3.89
CA GLU A 47 -5.08 -4.06 -3.42
C GLU A 47 -4.63 -3.62 -2.04
N LEU A 48 -4.45 -4.56 -1.10
CA LEU A 48 -3.89 -4.25 0.21
C LEU A 48 -2.48 -3.66 0.10
N LEU A 49 -1.61 -4.25 -0.72
CA LEU A 49 -0.24 -3.75 -0.90
C LEU A 49 -0.24 -2.35 -1.51
N ILE A 50 -1.08 -2.10 -2.51
CA ILE A 50 -1.23 -0.77 -3.14
C ILE A 50 -1.75 0.25 -2.14
N GLY A 51 -2.86 -0.06 -1.46
CA GLY A 51 -3.49 0.86 -0.51
C GLY A 51 -2.61 1.17 0.70
N TYR A 52 -1.94 0.17 1.27
CA TYR A 52 -0.98 0.33 2.35
C TYR A 52 0.18 1.25 1.95
N ASN A 53 0.81 1.00 0.80
CA ASN A 53 1.94 1.80 0.34
C ASN A 53 1.50 3.22 -0.06
N SER A 54 0.31 3.37 -0.65
CA SER A 54 -0.29 4.67 -1.01
C SER A 54 -0.57 5.52 0.22
N TYR A 55 -1.04 4.92 1.33
CA TYR A 55 -1.33 5.64 2.56
C TYR A 55 -0.12 6.43 3.08
N PHE A 56 1.04 5.78 3.17
CA PHE A 56 2.28 6.43 3.62
C PHE A 56 2.86 7.39 2.58
N MET A 57 2.67 7.08 1.29
CA MET A 57 3.10 7.94 0.19
C MET A 57 2.34 9.27 0.18
N VAL A 58 1.03 9.26 0.43
CA VAL A 58 0.22 10.48 0.58
C VAL A 58 0.72 11.31 1.75
N GLN A 59 0.97 10.69 2.90
CA GLN A 59 1.50 11.39 4.07
C GLN A 59 2.86 12.05 3.78
N ALA A 60 3.76 11.34 3.11
CA ALA A 60 5.07 11.87 2.74
C ALA A 60 4.98 12.98 1.68
N GLY A 61 4.17 12.79 0.64
CA GLY A 61 3.97 13.77 -0.42
C GLY A 61 3.38 15.08 0.10
N MET A 62 2.36 15.00 0.97
CA MET A 62 1.81 16.17 1.66
C MET A 62 2.86 16.89 2.50
N GLN A 63 3.69 16.15 3.25
CA GLN A 63 4.75 16.73 4.06
C GLN A 63 5.79 17.47 3.21
N LEU A 64 6.22 16.88 2.09
CA LEU A 64 7.18 17.50 1.17
C LEU A 64 6.65 18.78 0.53
N LYS A 65 5.34 18.85 0.28
CA LYS A 65 4.65 20.04 -0.22
C LYS A 65 4.32 21.08 0.85
N GLY A 66 4.64 20.82 2.12
CA GLY A 66 4.28 21.70 3.23
C GLY A 66 2.76 21.81 3.45
N MET A 67 1.98 20.81 3.02
CA MET A 67 0.52 20.82 3.19
C MET A 67 0.14 20.59 4.67
N PRO A 68 -0.92 21.24 5.16
CA PRO A 68 -1.37 21.03 6.52
C PRO A 68 -1.90 19.61 6.72
N LYS A 69 -1.77 19.07 7.95
CA LYS A 69 -2.28 17.74 8.32
C LYS A 69 -3.79 17.81 8.59
N HIS A 70 -4.56 18.06 7.53
CA HIS A 70 -6.01 18.22 7.57
C HIS A 70 -6.67 17.29 6.53
N PRO A 71 -7.87 16.72 6.80
CA PRO A 71 -8.56 15.82 5.86
C PRO A 71 -8.77 16.41 4.47
N LEU A 72 -9.07 17.71 4.36
CA LEU A 72 -9.22 18.37 3.06
C LEU A 72 -7.91 18.38 2.26
N SER A 73 -6.76 18.51 2.93
CA SER A 73 -5.45 18.48 2.28
C SER A 73 -5.09 17.10 1.75
N VAL A 74 -5.62 16.03 2.38
CA VAL A 74 -5.52 14.67 1.84
C VAL A 74 -6.30 14.57 0.53
N ILE A 75 -7.53 15.07 0.50
CA ILE A 75 -8.38 15.06 -0.71
C ILE A 75 -7.74 15.87 -1.83
N GLU A 76 -7.25 17.07 -1.52
CA GLU A 76 -6.54 17.93 -2.46
C GLU A 76 -5.29 17.25 -3.03
N PHE A 77 -4.48 16.62 -2.18
CA PHE A 77 -3.29 15.90 -2.65
C PHE A 77 -3.68 14.70 -3.53
N MET A 78 -4.67 13.90 -3.12
CA MET A 78 -5.16 12.76 -3.89
C MET A 78 -5.79 13.16 -5.23
N GLY A 79 -6.24 14.40 -5.39
CA GLY A 79 -6.73 14.94 -6.66
C GLY A 79 -5.63 15.52 -7.56
N SER A 80 -4.37 15.54 -7.12
CA SER A 80 -3.26 16.15 -7.87
C SER A 80 -2.61 15.18 -8.87
N GLU A 81 -2.03 15.72 -9.94
CA GLU A 81 -1.28 14.94 -10.93
C GLU A 81 -0.10 14.18 -10.30
N ASP A 82 0.54 14.76 -9.29
CA ASP A 82 1.64 14.11 -8.56
C ASP A 82 1.18 12.82 -7.87
N PHE A 83 -0.01 12.83 -7.26
CA PHE A 83 -0.56 11.61 -6.66
C PHE A 83 -0.88 10.59 -7.75
N SER A 84 -1.52 10.99 -8.84
CA SER A 84 -1.87 10.08 -9.94
C SER A 84 -0.63 9.40 -10.51
N ALA A 85 0.42 10.15 -10.84
CA ALA A 85 1.65 9.60 -11.38
C ALA A 85 2.33 8.61 -10.41
N LEU A 86 2.40 8.97 -9.12
CA LEU A 86 2.98 8.11 -8.09
C LEU A 86 2.14 6.85 -7.85
N HIS A 87 0.82 6.99 -7.82
CA HIS A 87 -0.11 5.88 -7.59
C HIS A 87 -0.12 4.90 -8.78
N ASP A 88 -0.01 5.39 -10.01
CA ASP A 88 0.13 4.58 -11.22
C ASP A 88 1.45 3.79 -11.21
N GLU A 89 2.57 4.44 -10.88
CA GLU A 89 3.87 3.78 -10.76
C GLU A 89 3.84 2.70 -9.67
N LEU A 90 3.22 2.99 -8.52
CA LEU A 90 3.06 2.06 -7.42
C LEU A 90 2.20 0.86 -7.80
N THR A 91 1.05 1.11 -8.44
CA THR A 91 0.13 0.07 -8.89
C THR A 91 0.82 -0.87 -9.86
N LYS A 92 1.47 -0.31 -10.88
CA LYS A 92 2.26 -1.09 -11.84
C LYS A 92 3.37 -1.88 -11.16
N THR A 93 4.10 -1.26 -10.24
CA THR A 93 5.17 -1.92 -9.48
C THR A 93 4.65 -3.13 -8.71
N VAL A 94 3.53 -3.01 -8.00
CA VAL A 94 2.94 -4.13 -7.25
C VAL A 94 2.46 -5.22 -8.21
N GLN A 95 1.80 -4.87 -9.31
CA GLN A 95 1.29 -5.83 -10.28
C GLN A 95 2.44 -6.63 -10.93
N ASP A 96 3.45 -5.94 -11.46
CA ASP A 96 4.56 -6.54 -12.20
C ASP A 96 5.49 -7.36 -11.29
N ASN A 97 5.58 -6.99 -10.00
CA ASN A 97 6.54 -7.60 -9.07
C ASN A 97 5.86 -8.39 -7.94
N TYR A 98 4.58 -8.71 -8.06
CA TYR A 98 3.85 -9.44 -7.02
C TYR A 98 4.56 -10.73 -6.55
N PRO A 99 5.07 -11.62 -7.44
CA PRO A 99 5.79 -12.81 -7.00
C PRO A 99 7.05 -12.48 -6.18
N ILE A 100 7.77 -11.44 -6.56
CA ILE A 100 8.96 -10.97 -5.84
C ILE A 100 8.57 -10.43 -4.47
N LEU A 101 7.56 -9.56 -4.39
CA LEU A 101 7.08 -9.03 -3.11
C LEU A 101 6.64 -10.16 -2.17
N MET A 102 5.91 -11.14 -2.69
CA MET A 102 5.49 -12.30 -1.91
C MET A 102 6.65 -13.20 -1.50
N SER A 103 7.77 -13.22 -2.24
CA SER A 103 8.98 -13.99 -1.85
C SER A 103 9.61 -13.50 -0.55
N TYR A 104 9.42 -12.22 -0.20
CA TYR A 104 9.89 -11.67 1.08
C TYR A 104 9.08 -12.20 2.27
N LEU A 105 7.91 -12.79 2.07
CA LEU A 105 7.10 -13.33 3.16
C LEU A 105 7.38 -14.82 3.39
N ASN A 106 7.54 -15.21 4.65
CA ASN A 106 7.60 -16.63 4.99
C ASN A 106 6.20 -17.29 4.90
N ARG A 107 6.15 -18.62 4.91
CA ARG A 107 4.90 -19.40 4.78
C ARG A 107 3.83 -19.00 5.80
N LYS A 108 4.21 -18.71 7.04
CA LYS A 108 3.29 -18.29 8.11
C LYS A 108 2.70 -16.91 7.83
N GLN A 109 3.51 -15.99 7.30
CA GLN A 109 3.08 -14.65 6.90
C GLN A 109 2.15 -14.68 5.69
N LYS A 110 2.45 -15.49 4.67
CA LYS A 110 1.57 -15.69 3.51
C LYS A 110 0.17 -16.17 3.92
N ARG A 111 0.12 -17.21 4.77
CA ARG A 111 -1.15 -17.72 5.32
C ARG A 111 -1.91 -16.67 6.12
N LYS A 112 -1.22 -15.81 6.86
CA LYS A 112 -1.86 -14.69 7.58
C LYS A 112 -2.53 -13.71 6.61
N LEU A 113 -1.90 -13.40 5.47
CA LEU A 113 -2.50 -12.52 4.46
C LEU A 113 -3.72 -13.15 3.82
N GLU A 114 -3.65 -14.42 3.46
CA GLU A 114 -4.78 -15.15 2.89
C GLU A 114 -6.00 -15.10 3.82
N VAL A 115 -5.79 -15.36 5.12
CA VAL A 115 -6.87 -15.34 6.14
C VAL A 115 -7.50 -13.95 6.33
N LEU A 116 -6.83 -12.85 5.95
CA LEU A 116 -7.46 -11.53 5.96
C LEU A 116 -8.61 -11.43 4.96
N PHE A 117 -8.58 -12.26 3.91
CA PHE A 117 -9.47 -12.16 2.75
C PHE A 117 -10.41 -13.35 2.56
N VAL A 118 -10.28 -14.38 3.40
CA VAL A 118 -11.29 -15.42 3.68
C VAL A 118 -12.38 -14.83 4.57
#